data_AF-A0A673CRX8-F1
#
_entry.id   AF-A0A673CRX8-F1
#
_cell.length_a   1.000
_cell.length_b   1.000
_cell.length_c   1.000
_cell.angle_alpha   90.00
_cell.angle_beta   90.00
_cell.angle_gamma   90.00
#
_symmetry.space_group_name_H-M   'P 1'
#
loop_
_entity.id
_entity.type
_entity.pdbx_description
1 polymer ?
#
loop_
_entity_poly.entity_id
_entity_poly.type
_entity_poly.pdbx_seq_one_letter_code
_entity_poly.pdbx_strand_id
1 'polypeptide(L)'
;IRMYLNNLVLSSPSPLVGCIRTVKTTTWFEEHLTEDNQEYMRKSTAEEYRRQMAEKLNPLKDEPWPRHEWTEGTRRVGLVAVKLGMAPIWTKTGERHVVTMLQVPDCHVVKHLSKEAYDGRTAVLLVGGKNVSPFHRSEEEMDMFRAAGVPPKQKVTTFKVSDDAIVKPGTPLYAAHFRPGQYVDVTAKSIGKGFQGVMKRWGFKGQPASHGQTKTHRRPGASGPGGDPAKVFKGKKMPGRMGNVFVTAYGLKIWRVNTKYNVLYVNGSVPGHRNCLLKVKIITHTHTHTHTERSVMSKAKSACLVF
;
A
#
# COMPACT_ATOMS: atom_id res chain seq x y z
N ILE A 1 9.69 33.55 -82.65
CA ILE A 1 9.90 35.01 -82.79
C ILE A 1 10.59 35.49 -81.52
N ARG A 2 11.72 36.20 -81.67
CA ARG A 2 12.57 36.93 -80.69
C ARG A 2 11.82 37.47 -79.44
N MET A 3 12.40 37.81 -78.28
CA MET A 3 13.73 37.76 -77.64
C MET A 3 13.51 38.36 -76.22
N TYR A 4 14.25 37.86 -75.21
CA TYR A 4 14.84 38.58 -74.05
C TYR A 4 13.97 39.42 -73.09
N LEU A 5 14.07 39.15 -71.78
CA LEU A 5 14.77 40.05 -70.82
C LEU A 5 14.99 39.42 -69.43
N ASN A 6 16.07 39.88 -68.81
CA ASN A 6 16.86 39.32 -67.70
C ASN A 6 16.29 39.52 -66.27
N ASN A 7 16.73 38.62 -65.38
CA ASN A 7 17.21 38.77 -63.98
C ASN A 7 16.65 39.89 -63.06
N LEU A 8 16.17 39.49 -61.86
CA LEU A 8 16.81 39.79 -60.54
C LEU A 8 15.98 39.27 -59.34
N VAL A 9 16.60 38.35 -58.58
CA VAL A 9 16.67 38.20 -57.10
C VAL A 9 15.46 38.58 -56.24
N LEU A 10 14.98 37.61 -55.44
CA LEU A 10 14.85 37.77 -53.98
C LEU A 10 14.75 36.39 -53.29
N SER A 11 15.78 36.11 -52.48
CA SER A 11 15.92 34.99 -51.56
C SER A 11 14.71 34.87 -50.62
N SER A 12 14.13 33.67 -50.55
CA SER A 12 13.11 33.33 -49.55
C SER A 12 13.69 33.44 -48.14
N PRO A 13 13.05 34.17 -47.20
CA PRO A 13 13.48 34.17 -45.82
C PRO A 13 13.16 32.79 -45.20
N SER A 14 14.15 32.21 -44.53
CA SER A 14 14.01 31.06 -43.64
C SER A 14 12.79 31.23 -42.73
N PRO A 15 11.93 30.20 -42.53
CA PRO A 15 10.85 30.32 -41.57
C PRO A 15 11.48 30.43 -40.17
N LEU A 16 11.40 31.63 -39.59
CA LEU A 16 11.62 31.83 -38.17
C LEU A 16 10.62 30.92 -37.45
N VAL A 17 11.10 29.79 -36.93
CA VAL A 17 10.34 28.94 -36.03
C VAL A 17 10.15 29.74 -34.75
N GLY A 18 9.11 30.58 -34.74
CA GLY A 18 8.65 31.28 -33.56
C GLY A 18 8.24 30.21 -32.56
N CYS A 19 9.11 29.95 -31.58
CA CYS A 19 8.77 29.11 -30.45
C CYS A 19 7.73 29.89 -29.64
N ILE A 20 6.44 29.68 -29.95
CA ILE A 20 5.33 30.22 -29.17
C ILE A 20 5.45 29.58 -27.79
N ARG A 21 5.98 30.34 -26.83
CA ARG A 21 5.88 30.00 -25.41
C ARG A 21 4.41 30.11 -25.04
N THR A 22 3.68 29.00 -25.14
CA THR A 22 2.34 28.90 -24.57
C THR A 22 2.48 29.02 -23.06
N VAL A 23 2.13 30.18 -22.51
CA VAL A 23 2.02 30.36 -21.07
C VAL A 23 0.80 29.56 -20.63
N LYS A 24 1.02 28.34 -20.16
CA LYS A 24 -0.03 27.54 -19.53
C LYS A 24 -0.16 27.99 -18.08
N THR A 25 -1.15 28.82 -17.79
CA THR A 25 -1.52 29.14 -16.41
C THR A 25 -1.98 27.86 -15.72
N THR A 26 -1.44 27.56 -14.55
CA THR A 26 -1.88 26.40 -13.76
C THR A 26 -3.19 26.76 -13.08
N THR A 27 -4.25 26.01 -13.35
CA THR A 27 -5.56 26.22 -12.75
C THR A 27 -5.93 25.09 -11.80
N TRP A 28 -6.88 25.34 -10.90
CA TRP A 28 -7.50 24.33 -10.03
C TRP A 28 -9.01 24.28 -10.23
N PHE A 29 -9.64 23.19 -9.81
CA PHE A 29 -11.03 22.87 -10.20
C PHE A 29 -12.09 23.87 -9.73
N GLU A 30 -11.81 24.69 -8.72
CA GLU A 30 -12.75 25.67 -8.15
C GLU A 30 -12.53 27.10 -8.68
N GLU A 31 -11.42 27.36 -9.37
CA GLU A 31 -10.96 28.72 -9.70
C GLU A 31 -11.98 29.55 -10.49
N HIS A 32 -12.76 28.89 -11.36
CA HIS A 32 -13.71 29.54 -12.25
C HIS A 32 -15.18 29.20 -11.91
N LEU A 33 -15.44 28.63 -10.72
CA LEU A 33 -16.80 28.25 -10.30
C LEU A 33 -17.33 29.22 -9.24
N THR A 34 -18.60 29.61 -9.39
CA THR A 34 -19.37 30.28 -8.33
C THR A 34 -19.57 29.33 -7.14
N GLU A 35 -19.80 29.89 -5.95
CA GLU A 35 -19.99 29.10 -4.72
C GLU A 35 -21.12 28.07 -4.85
N ASP A 36 -22.26 28.48 -5.44
CA ASP A 36 -23.39 27.58 -5.72
C ASP A 36 -23.01 26.41 -6.62
N ASN A 37 -22.19 26.66 -7.66
CA ASN A 37 -21.72 25.64 -8.58
C ASN A 37 -20.72 24.69 -7.90
N GLN A 38 -19.86 25.21 -7.01
CA GLN A 38 -18.93 24.38 -6.25
C GLN A 38 -19.69 23.39 -5.35
N GLU A 39 -20.73 23.86 -4.64
CA GLU A 39 -21.56 23.00 -3.82
C GLU A 39 -22.29 21.95 -4.65
N TYR A 40 -22.90 22.35 -5.76
CA TYR A 40 -23.57 21.44 -6.68
C TYR A 40 -22.63 20.34 -7.17
N MET A 41 -21.42 20.70 -7.62
CA MET A 41 -20.42 19.75 -8.11
C MET A 41 -19.97 18.76 -7.03
N ARG A 42 -19.79 19.22 -5.79
CA ARG A 42 -19.44 18.34 -4.66
C ARG A 42 -20.57 17.36 -4.33
N LYS A 43 -21.83 17.84 -4.32
CA LYS A 43 -23.03 17.02 -4.04
C LYS A 43 -23.28 16.00 -5.15
N SER A 44 -23.27 16.42 -6.41
CA SER A 44 -23.50 15.56 -7.57
C SER A 44 -22.43 14.46 -7.69
N THR A 45 -21.15 14.81 -7.51
CA THR A 45 -20.05 13.83 -7.49
C THR A 45 -20.23 12.79 -6.37
N ALA A 46 -20.63 13.24 -5.17
CA ALA A 46 -20.85 12.34 -4.05
C ALA A 46 -22.07 11.41 -4.25
N GLU A 47 -23.11 11.88 -4.95
CA GLU A 47 -24.27 11.08 -5.35
C GLU A 47 -23.92 10.05 -6.42
N GLU A 48 -23.19 10.48 -7.46
CA GLU A 48 -22.72 9.59 -8.51
C GLU A 48 -21.89 8.44 -7.94
N TYR A 49 -20.97 8.74 -7.02
CA TYR A 49 -20.13 7.71 -6.41
C TYR A 49 -20.91 6.78 -5.48
N ARG A 50 -21.90 7.30 -4.76
CA ARG A 50 -22.84 6.44 -4.01
C ARG A 50 -23.59 5.49 -4.95
N ARG A 51 -24.01 5.96 -6.12
CA ARG A 51 -24.67 5.15 -7.15
C ARG A 51 -23.73 4.09 -7.73
N GLN A 52 -22.52 4.47 -8.16
CA GLN A 52 -21.52 3.53 -8.69
C GLN A 52 -21.21 2.42 -7.68
N MET A 53 -21.06 2.78 -6.40
CA MET A 53 -20.81 1.82 -5.33
C MET A 53 -21.99 0.88 -5.06
N ALA A 54 -23.22 1.38 -5.12
CA ALA A 54 -24.42 0.58 -4.96
C ALA A 54 -24.61 -0.40 -6.13
N GLU A 55 -24.28 0.01 -7.35
CA GLU A 55 -24.30 -0.84 -8.54
C GLU A 55 -23.33 -2.02 -8.40
N LYS A 56 -22.07 -1.75 -8.01
CA LYS A 56 -21.04 -2.79 -7.86
C LYS A 56 -21.21 -3.67 -6.62
N LEU A 57 -22.26 -3.48 -5.82
CA LEU A 57 -22.50 -4.25 -4.61
C LEU A 57 -22.76 -5.74 -4.89
N ASN A 58 -23.29 -6.07 -6.07
CA ASN A 58 -23.76 -7.42 -6.43
C ASN A 58 -22.89 -8.11 -7.51
N PRO A 59 -21.59 -8.36 -7.27
CA PRO A 59 -20.66 -8.85 -8.29
C PRO A 59 -20.99 -10.24 -8.85
N LEU A 60 -21.80 -11.04 -8.14
CA LEU A 60 -22.17 -12.38 -8.58
C LEU A 60 -23.29 -12.39 -9.62
N LYS A 61 -24.07 -11.31 -9.73
CA LYS A 61 -25.09 -11.16 -10.76
C LYS A 61 -24.48 -10.62 -12.06
N ASP A 62 -23.41 -9.85 -11.94
CA ASP A 62 -22.75 -9.15 -13.05
C ASP A 62 -21.72 -10.04 -13.76
N GLU A 63 -22.18 -11.12 -14.43
CA GLU A 63 -21.35 -12.02 -15.25
C GLU A 63 -19.96 -12.28 -14.65
N PRO A 64 -19.90 -13.00 -13.52
CA PRO A 64 -18.63 -13.27 -12.86
C PRO A 64 -17.75 -14.13 -13.77
N TRP A 65 -16.45 -13.85 -13.76
CA TRP A 65 -15.45 -14.73 -14.38
C TRP A 65 -15.51 -16.14 -13.77
N PRO A 66 -15.09 -17.17 -14.52
CA PRO A 66 -15.14 -18.55 -14.06
C PRO A 66 -14.40 -18.69 -12.73
N ARG A 67 -15.01 -19.43 -11.80
CA ARG A 67 -14.44 -19.70 -10.48
C ARG A 67 -13.69 -21.02 -10.57
N HIS A 68 -12.42 -20.99 -10.20
CA HIS A 68 -11.60 -22.18 -10.13
C HIS A 68 -11.64 -22.77 -8.72
N GLU A 69 -11.38 -24.07 -8.62
CA GLU A 69 -11.20 -24.74 -7.35
C GLU A 69 -9.85 -24.37 -6.73
N TRP A 70 -9.76 -24.47 -5.40
CA TRP A 70 -8.51 -24.20 -4.72
C TRP A 70 -7.52 -25.33 -4.99
N THR A 71 -6.27 -24.97 -5.29
CA THR A 71 -5.16 -25.90 -5.50
C THR A 71 -4.02 -25.63 -4.52
N GLU A 72 -3.17 -26.63 -4.32
CA GLU A 72 -1.99 -26.47 -3.48
C GLU A 72 -0.99 -25.53 -4.16
N GLY A 73 -0.85 -24.31 -3.63
CA GLY A 73 -0.01 -23.25 -4.21
C GLY A 73 -0.78 -22.02 -4.67
N THR A 74 -2.12 -22.05 -4.65
CA THR A 74 -2.98 -20.89 -4.96
C THR A 74 -2.64 -19.69 -4.09
N ARG A 75 -2.43 -18.54 -4.73
CA ARG A 75 -2.23 -17.24 -4.07
C ARG A 75 -3.42 -16.34 -4.34
N ARG A 76 -4.31 -16.25 -3.35
CA ARG A 76 -5.48 -15.35 -3.40
C ARG A 76 -5.11 -13.87 -3.23
N VAL A 77 -6.01 -13.00 -3.68
CA VAL A 77 -5.93 -11.55 -3.50
C VAL A 77 -5.90 -11.14 -2.02
N GLY A 78 -5.33 -9.98 -1.71
CA GLY A 78 -5.37 -9.38 -0.37
C GLY A 78 -6.32 -8.17 -0.28
N LEU A 79 -6.22 -7.42 0.82
CA LEU A 79 -7.06 -6.25 1.08
C LEU A 79 -6.21 -5.00 1.32
N VAL A 80 -6.80 -3.84 1.03
CA VAL A 80 -6.32 -2.54 1.50
C VAL A 80 -7.15 -2.11 2.70
N ALA A 81 -6.50 -1.87 3.83
CA ALA A 81 -7.15 -1.55 5.09
C ALA A 81 -6.64 -0.23 5.69
N VAL A 82 -7.38 0.35 6.62
CA VAL A 82 -7.02 1.54 7.39
C VAL A 82 -6.79 1.13 8.84
N LYS A 83 -5.65 1.54 9.39
CA LYS A 83 -5.30 1.30 10.80
C LYS A 83 -6.14 2.21 11.70
N LEU A 84 -7.12 1.70 12.43
CA LEU A 84 -7.90 2.52 13.36
C LEU A 84 -7.11 2.79 14.65
N GLY A 85 -6.69 1.72 15.32
CA GLY A 85 -6.09 1.81 16.64
C GLY A 85 -5.76 0.44 17.20
N MET A 86 -5.47 0.40 18.51
CA MET A 86 -5.14 -0.83 19.23
C MET A 86 -6.07 -0.98 20.43
N ALA A 87 -6.44 -2.21 20.73
CA ALA A 87 -7.29 -2.56 21.86
C ALA A 87 -6.78 -3.86 22.51
N PRO A 88 -6.93 -4.05 23.83
CA PRO A 88 -6.71 -5.34 24.45
C PRO A 88 -7.88 -6.29 24.17
N ILE A 89 -7.58 -7.58 24.06
CA ILE A 89 -8.56 -8.67 24.10
C ILE A 89 -8.09 -9.71 25.11
N TRP A 90 -9.04 -10.42 25.69
CA TRP A 90 -8.78 -11.50 26.64
C TRP A 90 -9.19 -12.83 26.03
N THR A 91 -8.34 -13.83 26.16
CA THR A 91 -8.64 -15.20 25.76
C THR A 91 -9.43 -15.91 26.85
N LYS A 92 -10.02 -17.06 26.51
CA LYS A 92 -10.71 -17.91 27.49
C LYS A 92 -9.78 -18.43 28.59
N THR A 93 -8.46 -18.49 28.35
CA THR A 93 -7.44 -18.91 29.32
C THR A 93 -7.08 -17.79 30.31
N GLY A 94 -7.63 -16.58 30.15
CA GLY A 94 -7.29 -15.43 30.97
C GLY A 94 -6.03 -14.68 30.51
N GLU A 95 -5.45 -15.03 29.36
CA GLU A 95 -4.31 -14.30 28.81
C GLU A 95 -4.75 -13.01 28.10
N ARG A 96 -3.99 -11.94 28.32
CA ARG A 96 -4.20 -10.65 27.65
C ARG A 96 -3.38 -10.57 26.37
N HIS A 97 -4.03 -10.37 25.24
CA HIS A 97 -3.37 -10.03 23.98
C HIS A 97 -3.74 -8.63 23.53
N VAL A 98 -2.79 -7.95 22.88
CA VAL A 98 -3.02 -6.64 22.28
C VAL A 98 -3.27 -6.83 20.78
N VAL A 99 -4.35 -6.25 20.27
CA VAL A 99 -4.72 -6.34 18.85
C VAL A 99 -4.79 -4.96 18.21
N THR A 100 -4.45 -4.90 16.93
CA THR A 100 -4.68 -3.73 16.08
C THR A 100 -5.97 -3.93 15.28
N MET A 101 -6.83 -2.92 15.29
CA MET A 101 -8.07 -2.88 14.51
C MET A 101 -7.79 -2.31 13.12
N LEU A 102 -8.07 -3.11 12.09
CA LEU A 102 -7.89 -2.74 10.68
C LEU A 102 -9.26 -2.69 9.99
N GLN A 103 -9.73 -1.50 9.62
CA GLN A 103 -10.97 -1.33 8.87
C GLN A 103 -10.71 -1.51 7.38
N VAL A 104 -11.64 -2.12 6.65
CA VAL A 104 -11.57 -2.26 5.18
C VAL A 104 -12.62 -1.32 4.57
N PRO A 105 -12.26 -0.05 4.27
CA PRO A 105 -13.17 0.89 3.62
C PRO A 105 -13.13 0.72 2.11
N ASP A 106 -14.29 0.45 1.51
CA ASP A 106 -14.55 0.46 0.06
C ASP A 106 -13.41 -0.12 -0.79
N CYS A 107 -13.00 -1.35 -0.47
CA CYS A 107 -11.90 -2.02 -1.14
C CYS A 107 -12.40 -2.70 -2.42
N HIS A 108 -11.84 -2.36 -3.58
CA HIS A 108 -12.27 -2.88 -4.88
C HIS A 108 -11.07 -3.31 -5.73
N VAL A 109 -11.28 -4.32 -6.57
CA VAL A 109 -10.32 -4.66 -7.63
C VAL A 109 -10.44 -3.61 -8.74
N VAL A 110 -9.33 -2.96 -9.09
CA VAL A 110 -9.30 -1.86 -10.07
C VAL A 110 -8.90 -2.38 -11.44
N LYS A 111 -7.84 -3.18 -11.53
CA LYS A 111 -7.32 -3.67 -12.81
C LYS A 111 -6.68 -5.04 -12.64
N HIS A 112 -6.85 -5.88 -13.64
CA HIS A 112 -6.12 -7.13 -13.81
C HIS A 112 -5.01 -6.94 -14.84
N LEU A 113 -3.80 -7.42 -14.52
CA LEU A 113 -2.67 -7.51 -15.44
C LEU A 113 -2.30 -8.98 -15.61
N SER A 114 -2.26 -9.43 -16.86
CA SER A 114 -1.82 -10.79 -17.20
C SER A 114 -0.34 -11.00 -16.87
N LYS A 115 0.12 -12.25 -16.90
CA LYS A 115 1.51 -12.62 -16.63
C LYS A 115 2.47 -11.89 -17.57
N GLU A 116 2.16 -11.89 -18.88
CA GLU A 116 2.99 -11.30 -19.94
C GLU A 116 3.11 -9.79 -19.77
N ALA A 117 2.00 -9.13 -19.40
CA ALA A 117 1.94 -7.68 -19.26
C ALA A 117 2.69 -7.14 -18.02
N TYR A 118 3.12 -7.99 -17.08
CA TYR A 118 3.76 -7.57 -15.84
C TYR A 118 5.24 -7.99 -15.71
N ASP A 119 5.49 -9.29 -15.48
CA ASP A 119 6.84 -9.82 -15.13
C ASP A 119 7.05 -11.22 -15.72
N GLY A 120 6.19 -11.65 -16.65
CA GLY A 120 6.17 -12.98 -17.28
C GLY A 120 5.84 -14.16 -16.36
N ARG A 121 5.83 -13.97 -15.03
CA ARG A 121 5.76 -15.06 -14.05
C ARG A 121 4.44 -15.19 -13.33
N THR A 122 3.79 -14.08 -12.97
CA THR A 122 2.60 -14.11 -12.11
C THR A 122 1.67 -12.98 -12.49
N ALA A 123 0.36 -13.28 -12.54
CA ALA A 123 -0.67 -12.28 -12.74
C ALA A 123 -0.73 -11.32 -11.54
N VAL A 124 -1.19 -10.10 -11.80
CA VAL A 124 -1.30 -9.06 -10.77
C VAL A 124 -2.67 -8.44 -10.76
N LEU A 125 -3.25 -8.34 -9.57
CA LEU A 125 -4.45 -7.55 -9.32
C LEU A 125 -4.07 -6.23 -8.65
N LEU A 126 -4.51 -5.13 -9.24
CA LEU A 126 -4.48 -3.81 -8.61
C LEU A 126 -5.73 -3.69 -7.75
N VAL A 127 -5.54 -3.43 -6.47
CA VAL A 127 -6.63 -3.27 -5.50
C VAL A 127 -6.51 -1.90 -4.86
N GLY A 128 -7.60 -1.15 -4.89
CA GLY A 128 -7.72 0.17 -4.28
C GLY A 128 -8.48 0.13 -2.97
N GLY A 129 -8.17 1.07 -2.08
CA GLY A 129 -8.92 1.27 -0.84
C GLY A 129 -9.02 2.74 -0.44
N LYS A 130 -10.08 3.07 0.30
CA LYS A 130 -10.52 4.40 0.73
C LYS A 130 -10.81 5.36 -0.44
N ASN A 131 -12.03 5.87 -0.53
CA ASN A 131 -12.41 6.81 -1.60
C ASN A 131 -11.76 8.18 -1.36
N VAL A 132 -11.44 8.87 -2.46
CA VAL A 132 -10.93 10.25 -2.47
C VAL A 132 -11.70 11.08 -3.48
N SER A 133 -11.55 12.40 -3.43
CA SER A 133 -12.11 13.29 -4.44
C SER A 133 -11.39 13.10 -5.78
N PRO A 134 -12.12 13.19 -6.91
CA PRO A 134 -11.52 13.09 -8.26
C PRO A 134 -10.68 14.32 -8.62
N PHE A 135 -11.00 15.48 -8.06
CA PHE A 135 -10.46 16.78 -8.47
C PHE A 135 -8.94 16.95 -8.28
N HIS A 136 -8.30 16.06 -7.50
CA HIS A 136 -6.87 16.12 -7.19
C HIS A 136 -6.10 14.92 -7.79
N ARG A 137 -6.63 14.32 -8.84
CA ARG A 137 -6.09 13.13 -9.50
C ARG A 137 -5.71 13.44 -10.94
N SER A 138 -4.71 12.74 -11.46
CA SER A 138 -4.36 12.82 -12.88
C SER A 138 -5.43 12.13 -13.73
N GLU A 139 -5.58 12.58 -14.98
CA GLU A 139 -6.55 12.00 -15.91
C GLU A 139 -6.27 10.52 -16.18
N GLU A 140 -5.00 10.13 -16.27
CA GLU A 140 -4.59 8.73 -16.45
C GLU A 140 -5.04 7.82 -15.29
N GLU A 141 -4.96 8.31 -14.03
CA GLU A 141 -5.48 7.56 -12.88
C GLU A 141 -7.01 7.48 -12.95
N MET A 142 -7.67 8.57 -13.36
CA MET A 142 -9.12 8.62 -13.49
C MET A 142 -9.64 7.65 -14.55
N ASP A 143 -9.01 7.56 -15.72
CA ASP A 143 -9.39 6.63 -16.77
C ASP A 143 -9.33 5.17 -16.31
N MET A 144 -8.32 4.84 -15.49
CA MET A 144 -8.22 3.52 -14.87
C MET A 144 -9.41 3.21 -13.95
N PHE A 145 -9.86 4.19 -13.18
CA PHE A 145 -11.02 4.03 -12.28
C PHE A 145 -12.35 4.01 -13.03
N ARG A 146 -12.49 4.83 -14.09
CA ARG A 146 -13.66 4.84 -14.98
C ARG A 146 -13.82 3.50 -15.70
N ALA A 147 -12.73 2.93 -16.22
CA ALA A 147 -12.73 1.60 -16.87
C ALA A 147 -13.19 0.48 -15.92
N ALA A 148 -12.92 0.62 -14.62
CA ALA A 148 -13.35 -0.32 -13.60
C ALA A 148 -14.76 -0.02 -13.03
N GLY A 149 -15.32 1.15 -13.34
CA GLY A 149 -16.60 1.62 -12.79
C GLY A 149 -16.58 1.82 -11.28
N VAL A 150 -15.44 2.27 -10.72
CA VAL A 150 -15.27 2.52 -9.28
C VAL A 150 -14.81 3.95 -9.02
N PRO A 151 -15.14 4.55 -7.87
CA PRO A 151 -14.63 5.87 -7.52
C PRO A 151 -13.11 5.83 -7.28
N PRO A 152 -12.40 6.96 -7.46
CA PRO A 152 -10.96 7.03 -7.26
C PRO A 152 -10.57 6.70 -5.83
N LYS A 153 -9.50 5.90 -5.70
CA LYS A 153 -9.05 5.34 -4.42
C LYS A 153 -7.76 6.01 -3.94
N GLN A 154 -7.61 6.21 -2.63
CA GLN A 154 -6.44 6.91 -2.05
C GLN A 154 -5.16 6.14 -2.33
N LYS A 155 -5.18 4.83 -2.08
CA LYS A 155 -4.04 3.94 -2.24
C LYS A 155 -4.43 2.78 -3.13
N VAL A 156 -3.71 2.61 -4.22
CA VAL A 156 -3.76 1.43 -5.07
C VAL A 156 -2.53 0.59 -4.78
N THR A 157 -2.72 -0.71 -4.55
CA THR A 157 -1.63 -1.65 -4.29
C THR A 157 -1.76 -2.88 -5.17
N THR A 158 -0.61 -3.41 -5.60
CA THR A 158 -0.54 -4.61 -6.41
C THR A 158 -0.50 -5.85 -5.53
N PHE A 159 -1.25 -6.88 -5.89
CA PHE A 159 -1.20 -8.21 -5.30
C PHE A 159 -0.80 -9.20 -6.38
N LYS A 160 0.21 -10.02 -6.11
CA LYS A 160 0.59 -11.14 -6.98
C LYS A 160 -0.38 -12.28 -6.71
N VAL A 161 -1.06 -12.74 -7.75
CA VAL A 161 -2.17 -13.69 -7.67
C VAL A 161 -1.93 -14.81 -8.68
N SER A 162 -2.32 -16.03 -8.33
CA SER A 162 -2.25 -17.19 -9.23
C SER A 162 -3.44 -17.18 -10.19
N ASP A 163 -3.32 -17.87 -11.33
CA ASP A 163 -4.32 -17.77 -12.42
C ASP A 163 -5.72 -18.25 -12.01
N ASP A 164 -5.78 -19.20 -11.09
CA ASP A 164 -6.99 -19.75 -10.51
C ASP A 164 -7.70 -18.79 -9.54
N ALA A 165 -7.01 -17.75 -9.05
CA ALA A 165 -7.54 -16.81 -8.06
C ALA A 165 -7.79 -15.39 -8.62
N ILE A 166 -7.91 -15.28 -9.95
CA ILE A 166 -8.19 -14.01 -10.63
C ILE A 166 -9.63 -13.58 -10.37
N VAL A 167 -9.82 -12.28 -10.09
CA VAL A 167 -11.12 -11.67 -9.81
C VAL A 167 -11.38 -10.55 -10.81
N LYS A 168 -12.62 -10.46 -11.31
CA LYS A 168 -13.06 -9.43 -12.26
C LYS A 168 -12.86 -8.02 -11.66
N PRO A 169 -12.31 -7.06 -12.43
CA PRO A 169 -12.27 -5.65 -12.04
C PRO A 169 -13.66 -5.11 -11.66
N GLY A 170 -13.71 -4.16 -10.72
CA GLY A 170 -14.95 -3.62 -10.16
C GLY A 170 -15.51 -4.41 -8.97
N THR A 171 -15.01 -5.63 -8.70
CA THR A 171 -15.53 -6.47 -7.60
C THR A 171 -15.20 -5.87 -6.21
N PRO A 172 -16.20 -5.71 -5.31
CA PRO A 172 -15.97 -5.29 -3.93
C PRO A 172 -15.35 -6.40 -3.09
N LEU A 173 -14.43 -6.03 -2.20
CA LEU A 173 -13.74 -6.90 -1.28
C LEU A 173 -14.03 -6.49 0.18
N TYR A 174 -14.45 -7.46 0.98
CA TYR A 174 -14.85 -7.25 2.38
C TYR A 174 -13.86 -7.85 3.38
N ALA A 175 -13.96 -7.44 4.65
CA ALA A 175 -13.17 -8.03 5.72
C ALA A 175 -13.42 -9.54 5.91
N ALA A 176 -14.60 -10.03 5.53
CA ALA A 176 -14.96 -11.45 5.55
C ALA A 176 -14.11 -12.34 4.63
N HIS A 177 -13.28 -11.74 3.76
CA HIS A 177 -12.28 -12.45 2.97
C HIS A 177 -11.28 -13.22 3.84
N PHE A 178 -11.01 -12.70 5.04
CA PHE A 178 -10.20 -13.39 6.04
C PHE A 178 -11.08 -14.06 7.10
N ARG A 179 -10.59 -15.18 7.64
CA ARG A 179 -11.27 -15.92 8.72
C ARG A 179 -10.47 -15.82 10.03
N PRO A 180 -11.13 -15.81 11.20
CA PRO A 180 -10.44 -15.93 12.48
C PRO A 180 -9.53 -17.16 12.53
N GLY A 181 -8.38 -17.04 13.19
CA GLY A 181 -7.36 -18.09 13.26
C GLY A 181 -6.31 -18.06 12.14
N GLN A 182 -6.58 -17.36 11.02
CA GLN A 182 -5.62 -17.23 9.93
C GLN A 182 -4.47 -16.29 10.28
N TYR A 183 -3.33 -16.50 9.62
CA TYR A 183 -2.15 -15.64 9.72
C TYR A 183 -2.04 -14.74 8.49
N VAL A 184 -1.71 -13.47 8.73
CA VAL A 184 -1.57 -12.45 7.70
C VAL A 184 -0.27 -11.67 7.83
N ASP A 185 0.20 -11.19 6.68
CA ASP A 185 1.30 -10.23 6.59
C ASP A 185 0.73 -8.84 6.31
N VAL A 186 1.20 -7.85 7.05
CA VAL A 186 0.72 -6.46 6.93
C VAL A 186 1.86 -5.53 6.57
N THR A 187 1.76 -4.88 5.42
CA THR A 187 2.75 -3.92 4.91
C THR A 187 2.24 -2.49 4.98
N ALA A 188 3.06 -1.59 5.53
CA ALA A 188 2.74 -0.17 5.70
C ALA A 188 3.97 0.73 5.58
N LYS A 189 3.77 2.03 5.37
CA LYS A 189 4.82 3.01 5.63
C LYS A 189 4.99 3.17 7.14
N SER A 190 6.21 2.95 7.62
CA SER A 190 6.60 3.19 9.01
C SER A 190 6.53 4.68 9.36
N ILE A 191 6.34 5.00 10.64
CA ILE A 191 6.29 6.39 11.12
C ILE A 191 7.64 7.07 10.81
N GLY A 192 7.59 8.16 10.05
CA GLY A 192 8.76 8.98 9.74
C GLY A 192 9.26 9.70 10.98
N LYS A 193 10.54 9.58 11.28
CA LYS A 193 11.20 10.29 12.39
C LYS A 193 12.15 11.38 11.90
N GLY A 194 12.14 11.73 10.61
CA GLY A 194 13.05 12.72 10.02
C GLY A 194 14.52 12.26 10.01
N PHE A 195 15.45 13.22 9.99
CA PHE A 195 16.88 12.96 10.14
C PHE A 195 17.20 12.61 11.59
N GLN A 196 17.81 11.45 11.82
CA GLN A 196 18.10 10.94 13.17
C GLN A 196 19.58 10.61 13.34
N GLY A 197 20.08 10.88 14.54
CA GLY A 197 21.42 10.50 14.96
C GLY A 197 21.58 8.98 15.13
N VAL A 198 22.84 8.53 15.25
CA VAL A 198 23.18 7.10 15.26
C VAL A 198 22.62 6.33 16.44
N MET A 199 22.47 6.96 17.61
CA MET A 199 21.90 6.31 18.79
C MET A 199 20.43 5.91 18.54
N LYS A 200 19.61 6.82 18.00
CA LYS A 200 18.18 6.53 17.75
C LYS A 200 17.97 5.67 16.51
N ARG A 201 18.77 5.89 15.45
CA ARG A 201 18.63 5.19 14.16
C ARG A 201 19.13 3.74 14.22
N TRP A 202 20.23 3.50 14.93
CA TRP A 202 20.95 2.23 14.91
C TRP A 202 21.15 1.58 16.29
N GLY A 203 20.73 2.24 17.38
CA GLY A 203 20.90 1.71 18.73
C GLY A 203 22.33 1.79 19.27
N PHE A 204 23.16 2.72 18.79
CA PHE A 204 24.52 2.90 19.31
C PHE A 204 24.48 3.36 20.77
N LYS A 205 25.40 2.84 21.60
CA LYS A 205 25.49 3.17 23.04
C LYS A 205 25.90 4.62 23.30
N GLY A 206 26.66 5.24 22.40
CA GLY A 206 27.26 6.57 22.61
C GLY A 206 28.51 6.50 23.50
N GLN A 207 28.84 7.61 24.13
CA GLN A 207 30.02 7.80 24.98
C GLN A 207 29.55 8.16 26.40
N PRO A 208 30.37 7.90 27.45
CA PRO A 208 30.00 8.25 28.82
C PRO A 208 29.72 9.75 28.98
N ALA A 209 28.90 10.07 29.99
CA ALA A 209 28.54 11.45 30.31
C ALA A 209 29.64 12.19 31.12
N SER A 210 30.30 11.47 32.02
CA SER A 210 31.35 11.98 32.92
C SER A 210 32.77 11.53 32.51
N HIS A 211 33.76 11.76 33.38
CA HIS A 211 35.17 11.38 33.21
C HIS A 211 35.86 12.02 31.99
N GLY A 212 35.71 13.35 31.85
CA GLY A 212 36.48 14.15 30.87
C GLY A 212 35.97 14.09 29.43
N GLN A 213 34.83 13.44 29.17
CA GLN A 213 34.29 13.37 27.81
C GLN A 213 33.78 14.73 27.34
N THR A 214 34.43 15.30 26.32
CA THR A 214 34.12 16.65 25.83
C THR A 214 33.35 16.60 24.51
N LYS A 215 32.08 17.03 24.51
CA LYS A 215 31.22 17.22 23.32
C LYS A 215 30.99 15.98 22.44
N THR A 216 31.32 14.77 22.89
CA THR A 216 31.17 13.56 22.05
C THR A 216 30.11 12.55 22.48
N HIS A 217 29.29 12.84 23.50
CA HIS A 217 28.32 11.89 24.12
C HIS A 217 27.43 11.10 23.15
N ARG A 218 27.10 11.66 21.97
CA ARG A 218 26.17 11.07 21.00
C ARG A 218 26.78 10.83 19.61
N ARG A 219 28.11 10.86 19.50
CA ARG A 219 28.83 10.72 18.21
C ARG A 219 28.99 9.24 17.83
N PRO A 220 29.09 8.91 16.53
CA PRO A 220 29.26 7.53 16.06
C PRO A 220 30.57 6.84 16.47
N GLY A 221 31.58 7.59 16.93
CA GLY A 221 32.92 7.06 17.16
C GLY A 221 33.65 6.80 15.84
N ALA A 222 34.47 5.75 15.80
CA ALA A 222 35.27 5.41 14.63
C ALA A 222 34.43 4.96 13.42
N SER A 223 34.67 5.59 12.26
CA SER A 223 33.93 5.31 11.02
C SER A 223 34.48 4.11 10.24
N GLY A 224 35.75 3.77 10.42
CA GLY A 224 36.43 2.68 9.72
C GLY A 224 37.90 2.56 10.16
N PRO A 225 38.65 1.60 9.59
CA PRO A 225 40.09 1.50 9.79
C PRO A 225 40.80 2.71 9.17
N GLY A 226 41.85 3.22 9.82
CA GLY A 226 42.67 4.34 9.33
C GLY A 226 43.78 3.94 8.35
N GLY A 227 44.16 2.65 8.30
CA GLY A 227 45.10 2.06 7.33
C GLY A 227 44.38 1.48 6.11
N ASP A 228 44.96 0.50 5.40
CA ASP A 228 44.35 -0.18 4.24
C ASP A 228 43.01 -0.85 4.62
N PRO A 229 41.85 -0.58 3.97
CA PRO A 229 41.61 0.13 2.68
C PRO A 229 41.27 1.63 2.75
N ALA A 230 41.58 2.31 3.85
CA ALA A 230 41.50 3.75 4.10
C ALA A 230 40.18 4.39 3.66
N LYS A 231 39.08 3.62 3.78
CA LYS A 231 37.76 4.00 3.30
C LYS A 231 36.68 3.57 4.26
N VAL A 232 35.54 4.25 4.17
CA VAL A 232 34.32 3.81 4.83
C VAL A 232 33.67 2.71 4.00
N PHE A 233 33.44 1.54 4.60
CA PHE A 233 32.75 0.44 3.93
C PHE A 233 31.32 0.85 3.51
N LYS A 234 30.92 0.41 2.30
CA LYS A 234 29.55 0.61 1.80
C LYS A 234 28.55 -0.01 2.78
N GLY A 235 27.47 0.70 3.08
CA GLY A 235 26.47 0.26 4.05
C GLY A 235 26.83 0.50 5.52
N LYS A 236 27.94 1.20 5.82
CA LYS A 236 28.27 1.61 7.21
C LYS A 236 27.11 2.41 7.82
N LYS A 237 26.75 2.05 9.05
CA LYS A 237 25.70 2.70 9.83
C LYS A 237 26.09 4.14 10.21
N MET A 238 25.39 5.10 9.60
CA MET A 238 25.62 6.55 9.75
C MET A 238 24.31 7.29 10.08
N PRO A 239 24.34 8.52 10.62
CA PRO A 239 23.13 9.31 10.84
C PRO A 239 22.38 9.57 9.52
N GLY A 240 21.08 9.78 9.59
CA GLY A 240 20.28 9.98 8.38
C GLY A 240 18.78 9.78 8.59
N ARG A 241 18.03 9.80 7.49
CA ARG A 241 16.56 9.65 7.52
C ARG A 241 16.17 8.29 8.11
N MET A 242 15.29 8.32 9.10
CA MET A 242 14.74 7.13 9.78
C MET A 242 13.22 7.07 9.61
N GLY A 243 12.70 5.89 9.28
CA GLY A 243 11.27 5.67 9.04
C GLY A 243 10.79 6.21 7.69
N ASN A 244 9.47 6.30 7.51
CA ASN A 244 8.82 6.61 6.23
C ASN A 244 9.20 5.65 5.08
N VAL A 245 9.58 4.43 5.44
CA VAL A 245 9.86 3.33 4.52
C VAL A 245 8.79 2.24 4.67
N PHE A 246 8.54 1.49 3.61
CA PHE A 246 7.62 0.34 3.68
C PHE A 246 8.24 -0.78 4.51
N VAL A 247 7.49 -1.25 5.50
CA VAL A 247 7.86 -2.36 6.39
C VAL A 247 6.71 -3.34 6.42
N THR A 248 7.03 -4.63 6.41
CA THR A 248 6.05 -5.72 6.55
C THR A 248 6.22 -6.37 7.91
N ALA A 249 5.12 -6.46 8.66
CA ALA A 249 5.02 -7.31 9.83
C ALA A 249 4.46 -8.67 9.38
N TYR A 250 5.18 -9.74 9.67
CA TYR A 250 4.87 -11.09 9.21
C TYR A 250 4.18 -11.91 10.30
N GLY A 251 3.36 -12.89 9.90
CA GLY A 251 2.83 -13.91 10.82
C GLY A 251 1.89 -13.36 11.90
N LEU A 252 1.07 -12.38 11.59
CA LEU A 252 0.10 -11.83 12.53
C LEU A 252 -1.20 -12.64 12.51
N LYS A 253 -1.58 -13.24 13.63
CA LYS A 253 -2.83 -14.00 13.77
C LYS A 253 -4.06 -13.08 13.77
N ILE A 254 -5.14 -13.48 13.11
CA ILE A 254 -6.44 -12.81 13.18
C ILE A 254 -7.25 -13.42 14.33
N TRP A 255 -7.65 -12.59 15.29
CA TRP A 255 -8.44 -13.01 16.44
C TRP A 255 -9.94 -12.97 16.18
N ARG A 256 -10.41 -11.92 15.50
CA ARG A 256 -11.83 -11.67 15.24
C ARG A 256 -11.99 -10.91 13.94
N VAL A 257 -13.14 -11.12 13.29
CA VAL A 257 -13.60 -10.36 12.13
C VAL A 257 -14.99 -9.81 12.44
N ASN A 258 -15.21 -8.53 12.16
CA ASN A 258 -16.51 -7.88 12.26
C ASN A 258 -17.01 -7.56 10.86
N THR A 259 -18.12 -8.19 10.46
CA THR A 259 -18.73 -8.04 9.13
C THR A 259 -19.50 -6.74 8.98
N LYS A 260 -20.18 -6.26 10.04
CA LYS A 260 -21.00 -5.03 10.00
C LYS A 260 -20.15 -3.79 9.71
N TYR A 261 -19.00 -3.67 10.36
CA TYR A 261 -18.10 -2.51 10.19
C TYR A 261 -16.89 -2.81 9.30
N ASN A 262 -16.81 -4.02 8.74
CA ASN A 262 -15.66 -4.50 7.97
C ASN A 262 -14.31 -4.30 8.70
N VAL A 263 -14.22 -4.77 9.95
CA VAL A 263 -13.02 -4.62 10.79
C VAL A 263 -12.36 -5.96 11.06
N LEU A 264 -11.05 -6.04 10.87
CA LEU A 264 -10.17 -7.15 11.24
C LEU A 264 -9.46 -6.83 12.56
N TYR A 265 -9.44 -7.78 13.48
CA TYR A 265 -8.69 -7.69 14.73
C TYR A 265 -7.43 -8.55 14.60
N VAL A 266 -6.30 -7.89 14.32
CA VAL A 266 -5.02 -8.54 14.04
C VAL A 266 -4.13 -8.49 15.29
N ASN A 267 -3.46 -9.59 15.60
CA ASN A 267 -2.56 -9.70 16.75
C ASN A 267 -1.38 -8.72 16.67
N GLY A 268 -1.02 -8.14 17.81
CA GLY A 268 0.17 -7.32 17.96
C GLY A 268 0.10 -5.95 17.26
N SER A 269 1.28 -5.40 17.03
CA SER A 269 1.47 -4.06 16.45
C SER A 269 1.68 -4.12 14.95
N VAL A 270 0.99 -3.23 14.24
CA VAL A 270 1.15 -3.03 12.79
C VAL A 270 1.97 -1.77 12.51
N PRO A 271 2.87 -1.75 11.51
CA PRO A 271 3.62 -0.55 11.15
C PRO A 271 2.72 0.62 10.71
N GLY A 272 3.17 1.84 10.96
CA GLY A 272 2.49 3.08 10.55
C GLY A 272 1.67 3.76 11.65
N HIS A 273 1.28 5.01 11.38
CA HIS A 273 0.49 5.85 12.29
C HIS A 273 -1.00 5.45 12.27
N ARG A 274 -1.80 5.98 13.20
CA ARG A 274 -3.27 5.80 13.18
C ARG A 274 -3.86 6.47 11.93
N ASN A 275 -4.88 5.87 11.33
CA ASN A 275 -5.52 6.24 10.07
C ASN A 275 -4.64 6.10 8.80
N CYS A 276 -3.51 5.39 8.88
CA CYS A 276 -2.72 5.08 7.68
C CYS A 276 -3.30 3.91 6.88
N LEU A 277 -3.03 3.89 5.57
CA LEU A 277 -3.44 2.80 4.68
C LEU A 277 -2.39 1.69 4.64
N LEU A 278 -2.88 0.47 4.79
CA LEU A 278 -2.13 -0.76 4.95
C LEU A 278 -2.47 -1.74 3.83
N LYS A 279 -1.50 -2.56 3.46
CA LYS A 279 -1.69 -3.70 2.57
C LYS A 279 -1.71 -4.96 3.43
N VAL A 280 -2.80 -5.71 3.39
CA VAL A 280 -2.98 -6.96 4.14
C VAL A 280 -3.04 -8.11 3.14
N LYS A 281 -2.20 -9.12 3.30
CA LYS A 281 -2.21 -10.34 2.48
C LYS A 281 -2.10 -11.57 3.37
N ILE A 282 -2.45 -12.73 2.83
CA ILE A 282 -2.12 -13.99 3.47
C ILE A 282 -0.60 -14.14 3.58
N ILE A 283 -0.16 -14.89 4.60
CA ILE A 283 1.26 -15.13 4.85
C ILE A 283 1.96 -15.68 3.60
N THR A 284 3.11 -15.12 3.23
CA THR A 284 3.92 -15.64 2.11
C THR A 284 5.00 -16.62 2.51
N HIS A 285 5.32 -16.70 3.81
CA HIS A 285 6.30 -17.63 4.35
C HIS A 285 5.57 -18.78 5.05
N THR A 286 5.95 -20.02 4.74
CA THR A 286 5.55 -21.19 5.53
C THR A 286 6.30 -21.17 6.86
N HIS A 287 5.89 -20.29 7.79
CA HIS A 287 6.27 -20.48 9.19
C HIS A 287 5.45 -21.64 9.72
N THR A 288 5.99 -22.85 9.60
CA THR A 288 5.59 -23.98 10.43
C THR A 288 5.88 -23.58 11.87
N HIS A 289 4.89 -23.04 12.60
CA HIS A 289 4.95 -22.87 14.05
C HIS A 289 4.93 -24.26 14.70
N THR A 290 6.02 -25.02 14.56
CA THR A 290 6.13 -26.39 15.06
C THR A 290 6.63 -26.46 16.50
N HIS A 291 6.94 -25.35 17.17
CA HIS A 291 7.57 -25.43 18.49
C HIS A 291 6.61 -25.34 19.69
N THR A 292 5.41 -24.76 19.56
CA THR A 292 4.49 -24.59 20.69
C THR A 292 3.23 -25.46 20.64
N GLU A 293 2.76 -25.88 19.47
CA GLU A 293 1.56 -26.75 19.40
C GLU A 293 1.88 -28.24 19.59
N ARG A 294 3.12 -28.67 19.35
CA ARG A 294 3.55 -30.07 19.61
C ARG A 294 3.59 -30.40 21.12
N SER A 295 3.88 -29.43 21.99
CA SER A 295 3.90 -29.67 23.45
C SER A 295 2.49 -29.72 24.05
N VAL A 296 1.52 -29.03 23.45
CA VAL A 296 0.11 -29.07 23.87
C VAL A 296 -0.57 -30.36 23.39
N MET A 297 -0.28 -30.81 22.16
CA MET A 297 -0.79 -32.10 21.66
C MET A 297 -0.11 -33.32 22.32
N SER A 298 1.17 -33.27 22.71
CA SER A 298 1.81 -34.39 23.41
C SER A 298 1.31 -34.54 24.86
N LYS A 299 1.01 -33.42 25.55
CA LYS A 299 0.37 -33.44 26.86
C LYS A 299 -1.09 -33.90 26.79
N ALA A 300 -1.84 -33.55 25.74
CA ALA A 300 -3.20 -34.05 25.54
C ALA A 300 -3.25 -35.55 25.21
N LYS A 301 -2.25 -36.09 24.49
CA LYS A 301 -2.17 -37.54 24.21
C LYS A 301 -1.76 -38.38 25.42
N SER A 302 -0.97 -37.83 26.36
CA SER A 302 -0.64 -38.55 27.61
C SER A 302 -1.76 -38.50 28.65
N ALA A 303 -2.64 -37.49 28.61
CA ALA A 303 -3.81 -37.40 29.49
C ALA A 303 -5.01 -38.25 29.03
N CYS A 304 -5.01 -38.73 27.77
CA CYS A 304 -6.07 -39.59 27.21
C CYS A 304 -5.76 -41.10 27.34
N LEU A 305 -4.64 -41.45 27.98
CA LEU A 305 -4.21 -42.84 28.18
C LEU A 305 -4.18 -43.26 29.67
N VAL A 306 -4.71 -42.41 30.55
CA VAL A 306 -4.99 -42.72 31.95
C VAL A 306 -6.34 -42.10 32.29
N PHE A 307 -7.42 -42.67 31.73
CA PHE A 307 -8.79 -42.74 32.24
C PHE A 307 -9.59 -43.65 31.31
#